data_AF-A0A2X2D5Y5-F1
#
_entry.id   AF-A0A2X2D5Y5-F1
#
_cell.length_a   1.000
_cell.length_b   1.000
_cell.length_c   1.000
_cell.angle_alpha   90.00
_cell.angle_beta   90.00
_cell.angle_gamma   90.00
#
_symmetry.space_group_name_H-M   'P 1'
#
loop_
_entity.id
_entity.type
_entity.pdbx_description
1 polymer ?
#
loop_
_entity_poly.entity_id
_entity_poly.type
_entity_poly.pdbx_seq_one_letter_code
_entity_poly.pdbx_strand_id
1 'polypeptide(L)' 'MAQVLHKRATTTHAIRAELQRSQDSIATLSKRYNLNPKTVIKWRKRDSVEDQPMGPRSRIRPP' A
#
# COMPACT_ATOMS: atom_id res chain seq x y z
N MET A 1 -20.47 0.45 -0.53
CA MET A 1 -19.94 1.34 -1.59
C MET A 1 -19.14 0.47 -2.53
N ALA A 2 -19.68 0.22 -3.73
CA ALA A 2 -19.10 -0.70 -4.71
C ALA A 2 -17.66 -0.29 -4.99
N GLN A 3 -16.71 -1.15 -4.61
CA GLN A 3 -15.32 -1.05 -5.05
C GLN A 3 -15.35 -1.16 -6.56
N VAL A 4 -15.31 -0.01 -7.24
CA VAL A 4 -15.05 0.05 -8.67
C VAL A 4 -13.69 -0.57 -8.86
N LEU A 5 -13.71 -1.84 -9.29
CA LEU A 5 -12.56 -2.69 -9.49
C LEU A 5 -11.77 -2.09 -10.65
N HIS A 6 -10.87 -1.17 -10.34
CA HIS A 6 -9.96 -0.61 -11.32
C HIS A 6 -9.06 -1.78 -11.78
N LYS A 7 -9.26 -2.26 -13.02
CA LYS A 7 -8.58 -3.43 -13.63
C LYS A 7 -7.03 -3.38 -13.60
N ARG A 8 -6.42 -2.31 -13.07
CA ARG A 8 -4.97 -2.07 -12.98
C ARG A 8 -4.49 -1.62 -11.60
N ALA A 9 -5.36 -1.56 -10.58
CA ALA A 9 -4.94 -1.29 -9.21
C ALA A 9 -4.47 -2.59 -8.55
N THR A 10 -3.32 -3.11 -9.00
CA THR A 10 -2.79 -4.42 -8.60
C THR A 10 -2.27 -4.46 -7.15
N THR A 11 -2.38 -3.37 -6.38
CA THR A 11 -1.88 -3.30 -5.01
C THR A 11 -3.00 -2.95 -4.03
N THR A 12 -3.91 -3.90 -3.87
CA THR A 12 -4.97 -3.89 -2.85
C THR A 12 -4.38 -3.89 -1.44
N HIS A 13 -5.15 -3.42 -0.46
CA HIS A 13 -4.79 -3.46 0.96
C HIS A 13 -4.28 -4.84 1.41
N ALA A 14 -4.91 -5.92 0.95
CA ALA A 14 -4.47 -7.30 1.22
C ALA A 14 -3.03 -7.57 0.75
N ILE A 15 -2.67 -7.16 -0.47
CA ILE A 15 -1.32 -7.35 -1.01
C ILE A 15 -0.32 -6.51 -0.22
N ARG A 16 -0.67 -5.27 0.14
CA ARG A 16 0.21 -4.40 0.93
C ARG A 16 0.47 -4.96 2.34
N ALA A 17 -0.56 -5.52 2.98
CA ALA A 17 -0.43 -6.20 4.28
C ALA A 17 0.45 -7.44 4.16
N GLU A 18 0.26 -8.21 3.09
CA GLU A 18 1.06 -9.40 2.80
C GLU A 18 2.54 -9.05 2.54
N LEU A 19 2.80 -7.95 1.83
CA LEU A 19 4.17 -7.44 1.59
C LEU A 19 4.87 -6.96 2.89
N GLN A 20 4.12 -6.47 3.87
CA GLN A 20 4.67 -6.11 5.19
C GLN A 20 4.89 -7.33 6.09
N ARG A 21 3.93 -8.27 6.10
CA ARG A 21 3.99 -9.48 6.93
C ARG A 21 5.00 -10.50 6.40
N SER A 22 5.19 -10.55 5.09
CA SER A 22 6.13 -11.46 4.47
C SER A 22 7.58 -11.01 4.70
N GLN A 23 8.39 -11.92 5.23
CA GLN A 23 9.84 -11.76 5.35
C GLN A 23 10.56 -12.15 4.04
N ASP A 24 9.83 -12.59 3.01
CA ASP A 24 10.39 -13.03 1.74
C ASP A 24 11.23 -11.93 1.07
N SER A 25 12.13 -12.37 0.19
CA SER A 25 12.90 -11.46 -0.64
C SER A 25 11.99 -10.64 -1.55
N ILE A 26 12.36 -9.37 -1.77
CA ILE A 26 11.65 -8.45 -2.67
C ILE A 26 11.43 -9.06 -4.06
N ALA A 27 12.41 -9.79 -4.58
CA ALA A 27 12.33 -10.47 -5.87
C ALA A 27 11.25 -11.57 -5.91
N THR A 28 11.07 -12.32 -4.82
CA THR A 28 10.05 -13.36 -4.70
C THR A 28 8.65 -12.76 -4.69
N LEU A 29 8.46 -11.71 -3.87
CA LEU A 29 7.19 -10.99 -3.79
C LEU A 29 6.85 -10.28 -5.12
N SER A 30 7.85 -9.69 -5.77
CA SER A 30 7.72 -9.07 -7.10
C SER A 30 7.24 -10.08 -8.15
N LYS A 31 7.82 -11.28 -8.20
CA LYS A 31 7.40 -12.34 -9.13
C LYS A 31 6.00 -12.88 -8.79
N ARG A 32 5.72 -13.14 -7.52
CA ARG A 32 4.43 -13.70 -7.06
C ARG A 32 3.25 -12.78 -7.37
N TYR A 33 3.41 -11.48 -7.15
CA TYR A 33 2.35 -10.49 -7.37
C TYR A 33 2.47 -9.74 -8.70
N ASN A 34 3.45 -10.10 -9.54
CA ASN A 34 3.81 -9.38 -10.76
C ASN A 34 3.92 -7.86 -10.54
N LEU A 35 4.54 -7.48 -9.42
CA LEU A 35 4.74 -6.11 -8.98
C LEU A 35 6.16 -5.64 -9.24
N ASN A 36 6.32 -4.34 -9.47
CA ASN A 36 7.66 -3.75 -9.55
C ASN A 36 8.37 -3.91 -8.19
N PRO A 37 9.63 -4.40 -8.14
CA PRO A 37 10.44 -4.44 -6.92
C PRO A 37 10.47 -3.10 -6.16
N LYS A 38 10.43 -1.97 -6.87
CA LYS A 38 10.37 -0.63 -6.26
C LYS A 38 9.10 -0.42 -5.43
N THR A 39 7.96 -0.98 -5.87
CA THR A 39 6.69 -0.94 -5.15
C THR A 39 6.76 -1.77 -3.88
N VAL A 40 7.36 -2.95 -3.93
CA VAL A 40 7.57 -3.81 -2.76
C VAL A 40 8.45 -3.13 -1.73
N ILE A 41 9.58 -2.53 -2.15
CA ILE A 41 10.46 -1.77 -1.27
C ILE A 41 9.71 -0.58 -0.63
N LYS A 42 8.92 0.15 -1.42
CA LYS A 42 8.13 1.28 -0.93
C LYS A 42 7.12 0.86 0.14
N TRP A 43 6.43 -0.27 -0.04
CA TRP A 43 5.46 -0.79 0.93
C TRP A 43 6.13 -1.37 2.18
N ARG A 44 7.27 -2.06 2.03
CA ARG A 44 8.03 -2.60 3.15
C ARG A 44 8.67 -1.51 4.03
N LYS A 45 8.99 -0.36 3.45
CA LYS A 45 9.49 0.83 4.18
C LYS A 45 8.37 1.68 4.79
N ARG A 46 7.11 1.41 4.48
CA ARG A 46 5.98 2.12 5.10
C ARG A 46 5.60 1.42 6.38
N ASP A 47 5.25 2.23 7.38
CA ASP A 47 4.78 1.74 8.67
C ASP A 47 3.31 1.29 8.59
N SER A 48 2.50 1.95 7.75
CA SER A 48 1.07 1.63 7.57
C SER A 48 0.74 1.13 6.16
N VAL A 49 -0.15 0.13 6.13
CA VAL A 49 -0.79 -0.46 4.95
C VAL A 49 -1.95 0.41 4.44
N GLU A 50 -2.54 1.19 5.35
CA GLU A 50 -3.69 2.04 5.08
C GLU A 50 -3.27 3.23 4.22
N ASP A 51 -4.10 3.57 3.22
CA ASP A 51 -3.97 4.86 2.55
C ASP A 51 -4.37 5.93 3.56
N GLN A 52 -3.38 6.55 4.19
CA GLN A 52 -3.65 7.73 5.02
C GLN A 52 -4.34 8.77 4.14
N PRO A 53 -5.47 9.36 4.59
CA PRO A 53 -6.11 10.44 3.86
C PRO A 53 -5.10 11.58 3.72
N MET A 54 -4.70 11.86 2.49
CA MET A 54 -3.84 12.99 2.17
C MET A 54 -4.71 14.26 2.16
N GLY A 55 -5.14 14.68 3.34
CA GLY A 55 -5.93 15.88 3.58
C GLY A 55 -5.28 16.74 4.66
N PRO A 56 -5.36 18.08 4.57
CA PRO A 56 -4.82 18.96 5.60
C PRO A 56 -5.49 18.62 6.94
N ARG A 57 -4.66 18.21 7.91
CA ARG A 57 -5.05 17.99 9.30
C ARG A 57 -5.76 19.27 9.74
N SER A 58 -7.06 19.15 10.02
CA SER A 58 -7.96 20.25 10.38
C SER A 58 -7.21 21.34 11.13
N ARG A 59 -7.08 22.52 10.50
CA ARG A 59 -6.66 23.75 11.17
C ARG A 59 -7.78 24.07 12.15
N ILE A 60 -7.71 23.50 13.34
CA ILE A 60 -8.47 24.00 14.49
C ILE A 60 -7.90 25.39 14.77
N ARG A 61 -8.57 26.42 14.25
CA ARG A 61 -8.37 27.81 14.65
C ARG A 61 -9.15 27.96 15.97
N PRO A 62 -8.51 28.17 17.13
CA PRO A 62 -9.25 28.52 18.33
C PRO A 62 -9.79 29.96 18.19
N PRO A 63 -10.89 30.31 18.89
CA PRO A 63 -11.49 31.64 18.86
C PRO A 63 -10.54 32.73 19.37
#